data_AF-A0AA96UZ53-F1
#
_entry.id   AF-A0AA96UZ53-F1
#
_cell.length_a   1.000
_cell.length_b   1.000
_cell.length_c   1.000
_cell.angle_alpha   90.00
_cell.angle_beta   90.00
_cell.angle_gamma   90.00
#
_symmetry.space_group_name_H-M   'P 1'
#
loop_
_entity.id
_entity.type
_entity.pdbx_description
1 polymer ?
#
loop_
_entity_poly.entity_id
_entity_poly.type
_entity_poly.pdbx_seq_one_letter_code
_entity_poly.pdbx_strand_id
1 'polypeptide(L)'
;MSNYSDDSKYYRYYKADETKDKKLDINSTNTIAEKLDSFKKEFLTAYYERIDLTTFEKVCIGNYQDKHSWNEQKIDWSFDLPETWKSKPWCYAMNNCCRFLKFKKNLMKEERELIEFNIKNIDNAIRKSRADKEYTVYRGVKDIDWIKNPSVDGTFTEDAFGSFTLDIYRAFEYTNSENPIIFQLKLKKGMNALYFDSSENEIVLPRKSTYIITKIENIFVEDFKKIVNIHHIEKIEEVKK
;
A
#
# COMPACT_ATOMS: atom_id res chain seq x y z
N MET A 1 22.05 -40.24 -17.07
CA MET A 1 23.05 -39.15 -17.01
C MET A 1 22.53 -37.99 -17.84
N SER A 2 22.59 -36.77 -17.28
CA SER A 2 22.03 -35.50 -17.80
C SER A 2 20.48 -35.46 -17.70
N ASN A 3 19.80 -34.39 -17.27
CA ASN A 3 20.14 -32.96 -17.35
C ASN A 3 19.15 -32.09 -16.50
N TYR A 4 19.61 -30.89 -16.10
CA TYR A 4 18.88 -29.69 -15.59
C TYR A 4 18.24 -29.76 -14.18
N SER A 5 18.28 -28.71 -13.33
CA SER A 5 18.75 -27.33 -13.45
C SER A 5 19.05 -26.71 -12.08
N ASP A 6 20.27 -26.20 -11.96
CA ASP A 6 20.78 -25.07 -11.18
C ASP A 6 19.77 -24.22 -10.35
N ASP A 7 19.66 -24.54 -9.06
CA ASP A 7 18.91 -23.80 -8.01
C ASP A 7 19.62 -22.51 -7.51
N SER A 8 20.67 -22.03 -8.20
CA SER A 8 21.49 -20.91 -7.71
C SER A 8 21.05 -19.50 -8.14
N LYS A 9 19.93 -19.35 -8.85
CA LYS A 9 19.50 -18.06 -9.44
C LYS A 9 18.75 -17.10 -8.52
N TYR A 10 18.32 -17.50 -7.33
CA TYR A 10 17.52 -16.62 -6.44
C TYR A 10 18.34 -15.79 -5.42
N TYR A 11 19.68 -15.93 -5.37
CA TYR A 11 20.51 -15.27 -4.34
C TYR A 11 21.50 -14.21 -4.85
N ARG A 12 21.41 -13.77 -6.12
CA ARG A 12 22.39 -12.82 -6.68
C ARG A 12 21.87 -11.37 -6.75
N TYR A 13 21.73 -10.69 -5.61
CA TYR A 13 21.85 -9.21 -5.55
C TYR A 13 22.27 -8.75 -4.14
N TYR A 14 23.51 -9.06 -3.76
CA TYR A 14 24.21 -8.33 -2.70
C TYR A 14 25.69 -8.21 -3.08
N LYS A 15 26.07 -7.04 -3.62
CA LYS A 15 27.39 -6.47 -3.42
C LYS A 15 27.17 -5.02 -3.04
N ALA A 16 27.30 -4.76 -1.74
CA ALA A 16 27.44 -3.41 -1.22
C ALA A 16 28.78 -2.86 -1.72
N ASP A 17 28.76 -1.67 -2.30
CA ASP A 17 29.98 -0.95 -2.66
C ASP A 17 30.77 -0.60 -1.40
N GLU A 18 31.96 -1.18 -1.30
CA GLU A 18 33.00 -0.75 -0.38
C GLU A 18 33.53 0.61 -0.82
N THR A 19 33.23 1.67 -0.07
CA THR A 19 33.97 2.94 -0.17
C THR A 19 34.55 3.35 1.19
N LYS A 20 35.84 3.03 1.29
CA LYS A 20 36.96 3.67 2.02
C LYS A 20 36.67 4.65 3.16
N ASP A 21 37.33 4.34 4.26
CA ASP A 21 37.63 5.14 5.45
C ASP A 21 37.76 6.65 5.22
N LYS A 22 36.97 7.42 5.98
CA LYS A 22 37.35 8.73 6.48
C LYS A 22 37.21 8.75 7.99
N LYS A 23 38.34 8.98 8.69
CA LYS A 23 38.39 9.24 10.12
C LYS A 23 37.45 10.40 10.47
N LEU A 24 36.49 10.12 11.35
CA LEU A 24 35.58 11.11 11.91
C LEU A 24 36.24 11.76 13.13
N ASP A 25 36.38 13.07 13.06
CA ASP A 25 36.92 13.93 14.10
C ASP A 25 35.93 14.00 15.27
N ILE A 26 36.41 13.70 16.48
CA ILE A 26 35.60 13.57 17.69
C ILE A 26 35.44 14.97 18.28
N ASN A 27 34.55 15.80 17.71
CA ASN A 27 34.13 17.07 18.33
C ASN A 27 32.80 17.65 17.81
N SER A 28 31.89 16.82 17.28
CA SER A 28 30.58 17.28 16.79
C SER A 28 29.39 16.52 17.39
N THR A 29 29.37 16.33 18.72
CA THR A 29 28.25 15.66 19.41
C THR A 29 26.94 16.46 19.42
N ASN A 30 26.95 17.70 18.92
CA ASN A 30 25.75 18.56 18.83
C ASN A 30 25.08 18.64 17.44
N THR A 31 25.36 17.77 16.46
CA THR A 31 24.77 17.94 15.11
C THR A 31 24.23 16.70 14.40
N ILE A 32 24.22 15.52 15.03
CA ILE A 32 23.58 14.34 14.41
C ILE A 32 22.11 14.23 14.81
N ALA A 33 21.78 14.46 16.08
CA ALA A 33 20.40 14.41 16.58
C ALA A 33 19.53 15.52 15.99
N GLU A 34 20.04 16.76 15.90
CA GLU A 34 19.31 17.89 15.30
C GLU A 34 19.22 17.78 13.77
N LYS A 35 20.23 17.22 13.09
CA LYS A 35 20.11 16.87 11.66
C LYS A 35 19.07 15.78 11.44
N LEU A 36 19.04 14.73 12.28
CA LEU A 36 18.03 13.67 12.23
C LEU A 36 16.62 14.20 12.49
N ASP A 37 16.46 15.20 13.37
CA ASP A 37 15.16 15.81 13.66
C ASP A 37 14.71 16.81 12.57
N SER A 38 15.66 17.38 11.81
CA SER A 38 15.40 18.14 10.57
C SER A 38 15.11 17.24 9.35
N PHE A 39 15.50 15.96 9.41
CA PHE A 39 15.05 14.90 8.50
C PHE A 39 13.71 14.29 8.93
N LYS A 40 12.84 15.09 9.58
CA LYS A 40 11.38 14.87 9.57
C LYS A 40 10.91 14.90 8.12
N LYS A 41 11.13 13.77 7.45
CA LYS A 41 10.75 13.51 6.07
C LYS A 41 9.28 13.82 5.94
N GLU A 42 9.00 14.79 5.09
CA GLU A 42 7.65 15.15 4.68
C GLU A 42 6.88 13.88 4.35
N PHE A 43 5.62 13.82 4.74
CA PHE A 43 4.79 12.62 4.57
C PHE A 43 4.82 12.10 3.12
N LEU A 44 4.93 13.02 2.14
CA LEU A 44 5.02 12.75 0.71
C LEU A 44 6.44 12.51 0.17
N THR A 45 7.41 12.22 1.04
CA THR A 45 8.74 11.75 0.59
C THR A 45 8.61 10.32 0.07
N ALA A 46 9.07 10.08 -1.16
CA ALA A 46 9.01 8.75 -1.77
C ALA A 46 9.75 7.69 -0.94
N TYR A 47 9.22 6.47 -0.88
CA TYR A 47 9.69 5.43 0.04
C TYR A 47 11.18 5.08 -0.15
N TYR A 48 11.67 5.10 -1.39
CA TYR A 48 13.08 4.78 -1.69
C TYR A 48 14.04 5.85 -1.14
N GLU A 49 13.58 7.09 -1.00
CA GLU A 49 14.35 8.20 -0.43
C GLU A 49 14.31 8.22 1.09
N ARG A 50 13.33 7.56 1.73
CA ARG A 50 13.17 7.53 3.20
C ARG A 50 14.40 6.90 3.89
N ILE A 51 15.00 7.58 4.87
CA ILE A 51 16.19 7.08 5.61
C ILE A 51 15.81 6.26 6.83
N ASP A 52 14.60 6.45 7.34
CA ASP A 52 14.01 5.74 8.46
C ASP A 52 13.47 4.35 8.05
N LEU A 53 13.34 4.10 6.75
CA LEU A 53 12.99 2.81 6.19
C LEU A 53 14.23 1.96 5.94
N THR A 54 14.19 0.72 6.40
CA THR A 54 15.19 -0.31 6.15
C THR A 54 15.16 -0.76 4.68
N THR A 55 16.23 -1.40 4.23
CA THR A 55 16.30 -2.01 2.88
C THR A 55 15.16 -2.99 2.64
N PHE A 56 14.83 -3.84 3.63
CA PHE A 56 13.73 -4.80 3.48
C PHE A 56 12.37 -4.12 3.37
N GLU A 57 12.12 -3.06 4.15
CA GLU A 57 10.88 -2.27 4.03
C GLU A 57 10.74 -1.69 2.62
N LYS A 58 11.80 -1.09 2.08
CA LYS A 58 11.79 -0.53 0.72
C LYS A 58 11.53 -1.59 -0.34
N VAL A 59 12.21 -2.74 -0.27
CA VAL A 59 12.00 -3.84 -1.22
C VAL A 59 10.56 -4.36 -1.16
N CYS A 60 10.00 -4.55 0.05
CA CYS A 60 8.64 -5.04 0.20
C CYS A 60 7.59 -4.03 -0.30
N ILE A 61 7.84 -2.73 -0.15
CA ILE A 61 7.00 -1.67 -0.73
C ILE A 61 7.07 -1.73 -2.27
N GLY A 62 8.27 -1.80 -2.85
CA GLY A 62 8.43 -1.94 -4.30
C GLY A 62 7.79 -3.22 -4.87
N ASN A 63 7.78 -4.31 -4.11
CA ASN A 63 7.01 -5.51 -4.49
C ASN A 63 5.50 -5.26 -4.49
N TYR A 64 4.97 -4.45 -3.57
CA TYR A 64 3.53 -4.18 -3.52
C TYR A 64 3.05 -3.34 -4.71
N GLN A 65 3.82 -2.34 -5.12
CA GLN A 65 3.44 -1.42 -6.19
C GLN A 65 3.10 -2.14 -7.51
N ASP A 66 1.99 -1.75 -8.14
CA ASP A 66 1.49 -2.39 -9.36
C ASP A 66 2.40 -2.06 -10.57
N LYS A 67 2.87 -0.82 -10.66
CA LYS A 67 3.71 -0.30 -11.77
C LYS A 67 5.22 -0.44 -11.55
N HIS A 68 5.67 -1.07 -10.46
CA HIS A 68 7.11 -1.17 -10.18
C HIS A 68 7.81 -2.15 -11.11
N SER A 69 9.02 -1.79 -11.57
CA SER A 69 9.79 -2.57 -12.56
C SER A 69 10.14 -4.02 -12.14
N TRP A 70 10.03 -4.33 -10.85
CA TRP A 70 10.27 -5.68 -10.30
C TRP A 70 8.98 -6.50 -10.16
N ASN A 71 7.81 -5.89 -10.39
CA ASN A 71 6.54 -6.58 -10.41
C ASN A 71 6.27 -7.02 -11.86
N GLU A 72 6.38 -8.33 -12.12
CA GLU A 72 5.95 -8.90 -13.40
C GLU A 72 4.42 -8.90 -13.47
N GLN A 73 3.83 -7.75 -13.80
CA GLN A 73 2.40 -7.62 -13.97
C GLN A 73 1.96 -8.42 -15.21
N LYS A 74 1.28 -9.55 -15.00
CA LYS A 74 0.51 -10.23 -16.05
C LYS A 74 -0.95 -9.81 -15.84
N ILE A 75 -1.44 -8.94 -16.72
CA ILE A 75 -2.72 -8.23 -16.65
C ILE A 75 -3.87 -9.24 -16.38
N ASP A 76 -4.30 -9.39 -15.13
CA ASP A 76 -5.53 -10.08 -14.77
C ASP A 76 -6.01 -9.65 -13.37
N TRP A 77 -7.00 -8.76 -13.34
CA TRP A 77 -7.63 -8.17 -12.15
C TRP A 77 -8.78 -9.02 -11.58
N SER A 78 -8.90 -10.30 -11.93
CA SER A 78 -9.92 -11.16 -11.33
C SER A 78 -9.72 -11.32 -9.81
N PHE A 79 -10.81 -11.19 -9.04
CA PHE A 79 -10.84 -11.53 -7.61
C PHE A 79 -10.99 -13.05 -7.37
N ASP A 80 -11.14 -13.82 -8.43
CA ASP A 80 -11.16 -15.28 -8.39
C ASP A 80 -9.76 -15.79 -8.05
N LEU A 81 -9.68 -16.82 -7.19
CA LEU A 81 -8.42 -17.43 -6.76
C LEU A 81 -7.90 -18.32 -7.89
N PRO A 82 -6.88 -17.93 -8.69
CA PRO A 82 -6.34 -18.83 -9.69
C PRO A 82 -5.54 -19.94 -9.00
N GLU A 83 -5.49 -21.12 -9.61
CA GLU A 83 -4.58 -22.20 -9.19
C GLU A 83 -3.10 -21.77 -9.22
N THR A 84 -2.78 -20.67 -9.91
CA THR A 84 -1.42 -20.12 -10.07
C THR A 84 -1.34 -18.63 -9.69
N TRP A 85 -1.58 -18.28 -8.42
CA TRP A 85 -1.40 -16.91 -7.92
C TRP A 85 -0.01 -16.32 -8.21
N LYS A 86 1.02 -17.17 -8.42
CA LYS A 86 2.37 -16.77 -8.85
C LYS A 86 2.42 -16.02 -10.18
N SER A 87 1.35 -16.10 -10.98
CA SER A 87 1.19 -15.32 -12.21
C SER A 87 0.58 -13.93 -11.97
N LYS A 88 0.11 -13.65 -10.75
CA LYS A 88 -0.52 -12.38 -10.37
C LYS A 88 0.49 -11.45 -9.69
N PRO A 89 0.22 -10.14 -9.65
CA PRO A 89 1.03 -9.17 -8.92
C PRO A 89 1.12 -9.47 -7.42
N TRP A 90 2.20 -9.01 -6.79
CA TRP A 90 2.45 -9.18 -5.35
C TRP A 90 1.38 -8.52 -4.46
N CYS A 91 0.86 -7.34 -4.84
CA CYS A 91 -0.28 -6.72 -4.13
C CYS A 91 -1.51 -7.62 -4.10
N TYR A 92 -1.77 -8.38 -5.17
CA TYR A 92 -2.87 -9.35 -5.22
C TYR A 92 -2.67 -10.43 -4.15
N ALA A 93 -1.49 -11.07 -4.12
CA ALA A 93 -1.19 -12.13 -3.16
C ALA A 93 -1.26 -11.63 -1.70
N MET A 94 -0.68 -10.45 -1.42
CA MET A 94 -0.70 -9.84 -0.10
C MET A 94 -2.12 -9.47 0.36
N ASN A 95 -2.91 -8.82 -0.49
CA ASN A 95 -4.27 -8.40 -0.16
C ASN A 95 -5.20 -9.62 0.03
N ASN A 96 -5.10 -10.64 -0.83
CA ASN A 96 -5.87 -11.88 -0.67
C ASN A 96 -5.45 -12.67 0.59
N CYS A 97 -4.17 -12.70 0.94
CA CYS A 97 -3.69 -13.32 2.18
C CYS A 97 -4.24 -12.62 3.42
N CYS A 98 -4.53 -11.32 3.33
CA CYS A 98 -5.15 -10.56 4.42
C CYS A 98 -6.68 -10.77 4.49
N ARG A 99 -7.37 -10.76 3.34
CA ARG A 99 -8.85 -10.83 3.27
C ARG A 99 -9.42 -12.23 3.40
N PHE A 100 -8.73 -13.24 2.84
CA PHE A 100 -9.33 -14.57 2.66
C PHE A 100 -8.52 -15.65 3.38
N LEU A 101 -9.05 -16.12 4.51
CA LEU A 101 -8.46 -17.24 5.25
C LEU A 101 -8.29 -18.50 4.40
N LYS A 102 -9.21 -18.75 3.45
CA LYS A 102 -9.12 -19.87 2.51
C LYS A 102 -7.90 -19.75 1.59
N PHE A 103 -7.62 -18.57 1.05
CA PHE A 103 -6.41 -18.33 0.25
C PHE A 103 -5.16 -18.62 1.08
N LYS A 104 -5.08 -18.02 2.28
CA LYS A 104 -3.94 -18.25 3.18
C LYS A 104 -3.71 -19.72 3.50
N LYS A 105 -4.79 -20.50 3.71
CA LYS A 105 -4.71 -21.94 3.99
C LYS A 105 -4.23 -22.78 2.81
N ASN A 106 -4.50 -22.34 1.58
CA ASN A 106 -4.11 -23.05 0.36
C ASN A 106 -2.66 -22.82 -0.06
N LEU A 107 -1.99 -21.81 0.52
CA LEU A 107 -0.56 -21.55 0.28
C LEU A 107 0.32 -22.61 0.95
N MET A 108 1.39 -23.00 0.27
CA MET A 108 2.49 -23.75 0.89
C MET A 108 3.11 -22.92 2.03
N LYS A 109 3.79 -23.59 2.96
CA LYS A 109 4.36 -22.93 4.15
C LYS A 109 5.32 -21.81 3.75
N GLU A 110 6.22 -22.09 2.83
CA GLU A 110 7.26 -21.18 2.35
C GLU A 110 6.65 -19.97 1.64
N GLU A 111 5.60 -20.18 0.84
CA GLU A 111 4.85 -19.12 0.16
C GLU A 111 4.16 -18.19 1.15
N ARG A 112 3.55 -18.77 2.19
CA ARG A 112 2.89 -18.02 3.26
C ARG A 112 3.89 -17.18 4.04
N GLU A 113 5.02 -17.78 4.45
CA GLU A 113 6.08 -17.08 5.18
C GLU A 113 6.63 -15.90 4.38
N LEU A 114 6.80 -16.06 3.06
CA LEU A 114 7.26 -15.01 2.17
C LEU A 114 6.24 -13.87 2.03
N ILE A 115 4.96 -14.18 1.85
CA ILE A 115 3.89 -13.17 1.78
C ILE A 115 3.77 -12.43 3.12
N GLU A 116 3.79 -13.14 4.25
CA GLU A 116 3.73 -12.56 5.59
C GLU A 116 4.95 -11.69 5.90
N PHE A 117 6.14 -12.07 5.40
CA PHE A 117 7.33 -11.23 5.49
C PHE A 117 7.14 -9.88 4.79
N ASN A 118 6.60 -9.88 3.56
CA ASN A 118 6.32 -8.63 2.83
C ASN A 118 5.28 -7.77 3.56
N ILE A 119 4.16 -8.38 3.97
CA ILE A 119 3.10 -7.71 4.73
C ILE A 119 3.64 -7.06 6.01
N LYS A 120 4.45 -7.80 6.79
CA LYS A 120 5.01 -7.31 8.05
C LYS A 120 5.94 -6.11 7.85
N ASN A 121 6.75 -6.12 6.80
CA ASN A 121 7.64 -5.00 6.49
C ASN A 121 6.85 -3.76 6.05
N ILE A 122 5.79 -3.92 5.24
CA ILE A 122 4.91 -2.78 4.88
C ILE A 122 4.20 -2.23 6.13
N ASP A 123 3.69 -3.08 7.03
CA ASP A 123 3.12 -2.62 8.30
C ASP A 123 4.13 -1.81 9.13
N ASN A 124 5.39 -2.26 9.21
CA ASN A 124 6.44 -1.55 9.94
C ASN A 124 6.71 -0.18 9.33
N ALA A 125 6.80 -0.10 8.00
CA ALA A 125 6.97 1.16 7.29
C ALA A 125 5.79 2.13 7.52
N ILE A 126 4.56 1.63 7.48
CA ILE A 126 3.35 2.42 7.79
C ILE A 126 3.38 2.94 9.23
N ARG A 127 3.84 2.16 10.22
CA ARG A 127 3.93 2.63 11.62
C ARG A 127 4.94 3.77 11.83
N LYS A 128 5.95 3.88 10.96
CA LYS A 128 6.96 4.95 10.98
C LYS A 128 6.50 6.22 10.24
N SER A 129 5.40 6.13 9.50
CA SER A 129 4.94 7.19 8.62
C SER A 129 3.59 7.74 9.08
N ARG A 130 3.49 9.06 9.18
CA ARG A 130 2.27 9.76 9.62
C ARG A 130 2.01 10.93 8.69
N ALA A 131 0.73 11.18 8.42
CA ALA A 131 0.32 12.39 7.72
C ALA A 131 0.77 13.63 8.50
N ASP A 132 1.47 14.54 7.83
CA ASP A 132 1.99 15.79 8.42
C ASP A 132 0.95 16.93 8.43
N LYS A 133 -0.06 16.83 7.56
CA LYS A 133 -1.24 17.69 7.47
C LYS A 133 -2.48 16.88 7.07
N GLU A 134 -3.61 17.56 6.88
CA GLU A 134 -4.80 16.94 6.30
C GLU A 134 -4.64 16.73 4.79
N TYR A 135 -5.03 15.56 4.31
CA TYR A 135 -5.09 15.22 2.89
C TYR A 135 -6.45 14.65 2.54
N THR A 136 -6.96 14.98 1.35
CA THR A 136 -8.05 14.24 0.74
C THR A 136 -7.45 13.17 -0.14
N VAL A 137 -7.81 11.91 0.10
CA VAL A 137 -7.32 10.76 -0.66
C VAL A 137 -8.50 9.96 -1.21
N TYR A 138 -8.30 9.33 -2.36
CA TYR A 138 -9.35 8.70 -3.15
C TYR A 138 -9.01 7.24 -3.42
N ARG A 139 -10.01 6.37 -3.46
CA ARG A 139 -9.86 4.97 -3.86
C ARG A 139 -10.98 4.62 -4.83
N GLY A 140 -10.62 4.17 -6.02
CA GLY A 140 -11.57 3.56 -6.95
C GLY A 140 -11.99 2.19 -6.45
N VAL A 141 -13.28 1.87 -6.57
CA VAL A 141 -13.80 0.55 -6.23
C VAL A 141 -14.64 0.04 -7.39
N LYS A 142 -14.46 -1.24 -7.73
CA LYS A 142 -15.19 -1.92 -8.81
C LYS A 142 -16.68 -2.10 -8.48
N ASP A 143 -16.96 -2.51 -7.25
CA ASP A 143 -18.29 -2.73 -6.69
C ASP A 143 -18.23 -2.61 -5.16
N ILE A 144 -19.40 -2.51 -4.52
CA ILE A 144 -19.53 -2.38 -3.07
C ILE A 144 -20.39 -3.50 -2.46
N ASP A 145 -20.62 -4.58 -3.21
CA ASP A 145 -21.48 -5.70 -2.78
C ASP A 145 -20.91 -6.43 -1.56
N TRP A 146 -19.60 -6.30 -1.33
CA TRP A 146 -18.90 -6.79 -0.16
C TRP A 146 -19.16 -5.95 1.11
N ILE A 147 -19.74 -4.75 0.99
CA ILE A 147 -20.19 -3.94 2.12
C ILE A 147 -21.62 -4.33 2.46
N LYS A 148 -21.84 -4.91 3.64
CA LYS A 148 -23.16 -5.38 4.09
C LYS A 148 -24.24 -4.28 4.13
N ASN A 149 -23.84 -3.04 4.45
CA ASN A 149 -24.73 -1.88 4.45
C ASN A 149 -24.03 -0.68 3.78
N PRO A 150 -24.12 -0.54 2.44
CA PRO A 150 -23.44 0.53 1.70
C PRO A 150 -24.22 1.85 1.72
N SER A 151 -24.82 2.20 2.87
CA SER A 151 -25.56 3.45 3.08
C SER A 151 -24.84 4.37 4.07
N VAL A 152 -25.32 5.60 4.22
CA VAL A 152 -24.84 6.51 5.28
C VAL A 152 -24.98 5.82 6.63
N ASP A 153 -23.97 6.01 7.49
CA ASP A 153 -23.74 5.32 8.77
C ASP A 153 -23.40 3.82 8.66
N GLY A 154 -23.34 3.28 7.43
CA GLY A 154 -22.82 1.96 7.15
C GLY A 154 -21.34 1.85 7.47
N THR A 155 -20.94 0.76 8.12
CA THR A 155 -19.54 0.48 8.46
C THR A 155 -19.00 -0.73 7.72
N PHE A 156 -17.70 -0.71 7.43
CA PHE A 156 -16.99 -1.85 6.87
C PHE A 156 -15.55 -1.88 7.38
N THR A 157 -14.96 -3.08 7.37
CA THR A 157 -13.55 -3.27 7.72
C THR A 157 -12.78 -3.70 6.48
N GLU A 158 -11.69 -3.01 6.17
CA GLU A 158 -10.72 -3.43 5.16
C GLU A 158 -9.64 -4.28 5.85
N ASP A 159 -9.70 -5.59 5.63
CA ASP A 159 -8.76 -6.55 6.22
C ASP A 159 -7.36 -6.46 5.60
N ALA A 160 -7.25 -6.03 4.34
CA ALA A 160 -5.98 -5.77 3.66
C ALA A 160 -5.52 -4.32 3.85
N PHE A 161 -4.50 -3.90 3.11
CA PHE A 161 -4.09 -2.50 3.13
C PHE A 161 -5.12 -1.63 2.40
N GLY A 162 -5.44 -0.46 2.96
CA GLY A 162 -6.24 0.53 2.26
C GLY A 162 -5.36 1.29 1.29
N SER A 163 -5.41 0.96 0.00
CA SER A 163 -4.70 1.69 -1.06
C SER A 163 -5.56 2.85 -1.57
N PHE A 164 -5.03 4.07 -1.44
CA PHE A 164 -5.65 5.31 -1.90
C PHE A 164 -4.64 6.09 -2.74
N THR A 165 -5.11 7.12 -3.44
CA THR A 165 -4.28 8.03 -4.21
C THR A 165 -4.66 9.48 -3.91
N LEU A 166 -3.71 10.41 -4.06
CA LEU A 166 -3.98 11.85 -3.99
C LEU A 166 -4.67 12.39 -5.25
N ASP A 167 -4.80 11.57 -6.29
CA ASP A 167 -5.32 11.97 -7.60
C ASP A 167 -6.62 11.21 -7.92
N ILE A 168 -7.73 11.96 -7.98
CA ILE A 168 -9.04 11.37 -8.27
C ILE A 168 -9.08 10.72 -9.67
N TYR A 169 -8.36 11.25 -10.67
CA TYR A 169 -8.33 10.68 -12.02
C TYR A 169 -7.72 9.28 -12.03
N ARG A 170 -6.68 9.07 -11.21
CA ARG A 170 -6.10 7.74 -11.00
C ARG A 170 -7.06 6.81 -10.28
N ALA A 171 -7.80 7.30 -9.28
CA ALA A 171 -8.81 6.49 -8.62
C ALA A 171 -9.86 5.98 -9.62
N PHE A 172 -10.27 6.80 -10.61
CA PHE A 172 -11.20 6.39 -11.66
C PHE A 172 -10.73 5.21 -12.50
N GLU A 173 -9.43 5.08 -12.76
CA GLU A 173 -8.86 3.96 -13.53
C GLU A 173 -9.18 2.58 -12.91
N TYR A 174 -9.45 2.56 -11.59
CA TYR A 174 -9.74 1.34 -10.83
C TYR A 174 -11.25 1.13 -10.55
N THR A 175 -12.12 1.90 -11.21
CA THR A 175 -13.58 1.79 -11.04
C THR A 175 -14.24 0.96 -12.15
N ASN A 176 -15.49 0.52 -11.92
CA ASN A 176 -16.32 0.01 -13.01
C ASN A 176 -16.74 1.16 -13.93
N SER A 177 -16.55 0.98 -15.24
CA SER A 177 -16.87 2.01 -16.23
C SER A 177 -18.36 2.36 -16.31
N GLU A 178 -19.27 1.44 -15.99
CA GLU A 178 -20.72 1.68 -16.09
C GLU A 178 -21.26 2.37 -14.83
N ASN A 179 -20.75 1.99 -13.66
CA ASN A 179 -21.16 2.52 -12.37
C ASN A 179 -19.91 2.85 -11.53
N PRO A 180 -19.25 4.00 -11.77
CA PRO A 180 -18.00 4.32 -11.11
C PRO A 180 -18.24 4.75 -9.66
N ILE A 181 -17.55 4.06 -8.73
CA ILE A 181 -17.63 4.30 -7.29
C ILE A 181 -16.27 4.73 -6.76
N ILE A 182 -16.24 5.85 -6.05
CA ILE A 182 -15.03 6.37 -5.39
C ILE A 182 -15.26 6.46 -3.89
N PHE A 183 -14.32 5.93 -3.12
CA PHE A 183 -14.21 6.23 -1.70
C PHE A 183 -13.32 7.45 -1.51
N GLN A 184 -13.85 8.47 -0.84
CA GLN A 184 -13.11 9.67 -0.47
C GLN A 184 -12.86 9.65 1.03
N LEU A 185 -11.59 9.71 1.44
CA LEU A 185 -11.18 9.74 2.84
C LEU A 185 -10.43 11.04 3.14
N LYS A 186 -10.79 11.69 4.25
CA LYS A 186 -9.95 12.74 4.84
C LYS A 186 -8.91 12.11 5.77
N LEU A 187 -7.67 12.06 5.31
CA LEU A 187 -6.53 11.62 6.09
C LEU A 187 -6.11 12.76 7.02
N LYS A 188 -6.45 12.66 8.30
CA LYS A 188 -6.14 13.65 9.33
C LYS A 188 -4.65 13.65 9.67
N LYS A 189 -4.13 14.81 10.06
CA LYS A 189 -2.76 14.95 10.58
C LYS A 189 -2.51 13.95 11.72
N GLY A 190 -1.38 13.26 11.67
CA GLY A 190 -0.96 12.27 12.65
C GLY A 190 -1.47 10.85 12.40
N MET A 191 -2.42 10.63 11.48
CA MET A 191 -2.86 9.29 11.08
C MET A 191 -1.69 8.52 10.45
N ASN A 192 -1.57 7.24 10.79
CA ASN A 192 -0.60 6.36 10.14
C ASN A 192 -1.01 6.14 8.69
N ALA A 193 -0.09 6.45 7.78
CA ALA A 193 -0.22 6.26 6.35
C ALA A 193 1.17 6.33 5.73
N LEU A 194 1.38 5.65 4.62
CA LEU A 194 2.66 5.62 3.92
C LEU A 194 2.43 6.04 2.47
N TYR A 195 3.07 7.14 2.07
CA TYR A 195 3.19 7.49 0.66
C TYR A 195 4.26 6.60 0.02
N PHE A 196 3.93 6.01 -1.13
CA PHE A 196 4.89 5.23 -1.89
C PHE A 196 5.73 6.16 -2.76
N ASP A 197 5.19 6.65 -3.87
CA ASP A 197 5.86 7.63 -4.72
C ASP A 197 4.88 8.27 -5.71
N SER A 198 5.40 9.13 -6.59
CA SER A 198 4.63 9.84 -7.61
C SER A 198 4.18 9.00 -8.81
N SER A 199 4.69 7.77 -8.97
CA SER A 199 4.37 6.94 -10.14
C SER A 199 2.92 6.48 -10.11
N GLU A 200 2.42 6.15 -8.93
CA GLU A 200 1.02 5.79 -8.64
C GLU A 200 0.31 6.85 -7.79
N ASN A 201 1.09 7.77 -7.20
CA ASN A 201 0.63 8.74 -6.22
C ASN A 201 -0.09 8.03 -5.05
N GLU A 202 0.37 6.82 -4.72
CA GLU A 202 -0.29 5.89 -3.81
C GLU A 202 0.02 6.20 -2.35
N ILE A 203 -1.03 6.21 -1.53
CA ILE A 203 -0.99 6.26 -0.08
C ILE A 203 -1.62 4.99 0.46
N VAL A 204 -0.84 4.24 1.23
CA VAL A 204 -1.26 2.99 1.83
C VAL A 204 -1.55 3.19 3.32
N LEU A 205 -2.76 2.80 3.72
CA LEU A 205 -3.25 2.83 5.10
C LEU A 205 -3.10 1.47 5.79
N PRO A 206 -3.00 1.46 7.14
CA PRO A 206 -2.93 0.23 7.92
C PRO A 206 -4.05 -0.76 7.61
N ARG A 207 -3.73 -2.04 7.70
CA ARG A 207 -4.69 -3.14 7.57
C ARG A 207 -5.65 -3.20 8.75
N LYS A 208 -6.78 -3.90 8.57
CA LYS A 208 -7.86 -4.02 9.56
C LYS A 208 -8.39 -2.66 9.99
N SER A 209 -8.43 -1.71 9.06
CA SER A 209 -9.01 -0.39 9.33
C SER A 209 -10.51 -0.47 9.13
N THR A 210 -11.26 -0.03 10.13
CA THR A 210 -12.71 0.11 10.04
C THR A 210 -13.07 1.51 9.61
N TYR A 211 -14.01 1.61 8.68
CA TYR A 211 -14.51 2.86 8.12
C TYR A 211 -16.03 2.97 8.32
N ILE A 212 -16.52 4.20 8.39
CA ILE A 212 -17.93 4.55 8.35
C ILE A 212 -18.18 5.43 7.13
N ILE A 213 -19.29 5.18 6.41
CA ILE A 213 -19.76 6.03 5.32
C ILE A 213 -20.51 7.20 5.94
N THR A 214 -20.01 8.42 5.78
CA THR A 214 -20.61 9.63 6.38
C THR A 214 -21.50 10.39 5.41
N LYS A 215 -21.27 10.23 4.10
CA LYS A 215 -22.03 10.90 3.05
C LYS A 215 -21.91 10.16 1.73
N ILE A 216 -22.95 10.23 0.91
CA ILE A 216 -22.97 9.68 -0.46
C ILE A 216 -23.39 10.81 -1.41
N GLU A 217 -22.61 11.03 -2.47
CA GLU A 217 -22.90 12.04 -3.50
C GLU A 217 -22.86 11.42 -4.89
N ASN A 218 -23.74 11.89 -5.77
CA ASN A 218 -23.70 11.57 -7.19
C ASN A 218 -23.24 12.83 -7.93
N ILE A 219 -22.03 12.81 -8.48
CA ILE A 219 -21.42 13.97 -9.14
C ILE A 219 -21.25 13.64 -10.62
N PHE A 220 -21.70 14.54 -11.49
CA PHE A 220 -21.36 14.46 -12.91
C PHE A 220 -19.94 14.99 -13.11
N VAL A 221 -19.04 14.14 -13.61
CA VAL A 221 -17.66 14.53 -13.93
C VAL A 221 -17.55 14.69 -15.44
N GLU A 222 -17.36 15.94 -15.87
CA GLU A 222 -17.40 16.33 -17.29
C GLU A 222 -16.34 15.62 -18.12
N ASP A 223 -15.11 15.52 -17.60
CA ASP A 223 -13.99 14.86 -18.28
C ASP A 223 -14.28 13.40 -18.61
N PHE A 224 -15.09 12.72 -17.79
CA PHE A 224 -15.50 11.33 -18.00
C PHE A 224 -16.88 11.19 -18.63
N LYS A 225 -17.65 12.29 -18.73
CA LYS A 225 -19.05 12.33 -19.14
C LYS A 225 -19.92 11.30 -18.39
N LYS A 226 -19.67 11.13 -17.09
CA LYS A 226 -20.32 10.10 -16.26
C LYS A 226 -20.75 10.66 -14.91
N ILE A 227 -21.81 10.07 -14.38
CA ILE A 227 -22.18 10.24 -12.96
C ILE A 227 -21.32 9.29 -12.15
N VAL A 228 -20.75 9.82 -11.08
CA VAL A 228 -19.82 9.13 -10.20
C VAL A 228 -20.38 9.15 -8.80
N ASN A 229 -20.42 7.96 -8.19
CA ASN A 229 -20.91 7.82 -6.83
C ASN A 229 -19.73 7.94 -5.85
N ILE A 230 -19.67 9.06 -5.12
CA ILE A 230 -18.64 9.32 -4.12
C ILE A 230 -19.18 8.97 -2.74
N HIS A 231 -18.61 7.95 -2.13
CA HIS A 231 -18.83 7.61 -0.74
C HIS A 231 -17.75 8.27 0.10
N HIS A 232 -18.15 9.27 0.88
CA HIS A 232 -17.27 9.88 1.87
C HIS A 232 -17.16 8.91 3.04
N ILE A 233 -15.93 8.52 3.35
CA ILE A 233 -15.63 7.58 4.43
C ILE A 233 -14.75 8.25 5.47
N GLU A 234 -14.96 7.86 6.72
CA GLU A 234 -14.08 8.22 7.83
C GLU A 234 -13.57 6.97 8.50
N LYS A 235 -12.29 6.98 8.90
CA LYS A 235 -11.73 5.90 9.70
C LYS A 235 -12.27 5.98 11.12
N ILE A 236 -12.85 4.89 11.61
CA ILE A 236 -13.22 4.75 13.02
C ILE A 236 -11.94 4.49 13.80
N GLU A 237 -11.57 5.42 14.68
CA GLU A 237 -10.46 5.19 15.61
C GLU A 237 -10.93 4.21 16.68
N GLU A 238 -10.19 3.11 16.88
CA GLU A 238 -10.44 2.24 18.01
C GLU A 238 -10.23 3.05 19.30
N VAL A 239 -11.28 3.19 20.10
CA VAL A 239 -11.16 3.68 21.47
C VAL A 239 -10.23 2.70 22.18
N LYS A 240 -9.00 3.14 22.49
CA LYS A 240 -8.08 2.37 23.33
C LYS A 240 -8.81 2.08 24.64
N LYS A 241 -9.22 0.82 24.82
CA LYS A 241 -9.69 0.31 26.11
C LYS A 241 -8.52 0.14 27.05
#